data_AF-A0A7I3Z3M3-F1
#
_entry.id   AF-A0A7I3Z3M3-F1
#
_cell.length_a   1.000
_cell.length_b   1.000
_cell.length_c   1.000
_cell.angle_alpha   90.00
_cell.angle_beta   90.00
_cell.angle_gamma   90.00
#
_symmetry.space_group_name_H-M   'P 1'
#
loop_
_entity.id
_entity.type
_entity.pdbx_description
1 polymer ?
#
loop_
_entity_poly.entity_id
_entity_poly.type
_entity_poly.pdbx_seq_one_letter_code
_entity_poly.pdbx_strand_id
1 'polypeptide(L)'
;MAERNDSAPCAVRLRIEDYPYAADGLLVWSSTEEWIRDYVTLYYPNNDCILEDEELQGWWMEVRTKDHVDKKDEGWWPTMDSPESLVRMLTTKIWIASGHHAAVNFGQYDFTGYVPNQPCLARKLSQVIPNSRGCFGILWLRRVSRR
;
A
#
# COMPACT_ATOMS: atom_id res chain seq x y z
N MET A 1 2.46 -13.60 0.12
CA MET A 1 3.78 -13.20 0.62
C MET A 1 3.89 -13.30 2.14
N ALA A 2 2.77 -13.24 2.86
CA ALA A 2 2.71 -13.58 4.28
C ALA A 2 1.46 -14.43 4.59
N GLU A 3 1.43 -15.04 5.77
CA GLU A 3 0.33 -15.82 6.31
C GLU A 3 -0.11 -15.22 7.65
N ARG A 4 -1.40 -15.31 7.97
CA ARG A 4 -1.89 -14.93 9.29
C ARG A 4 -1.27 -15.86 10.35
N ASN A 5 -0.69 -15.26 11.38
CA ASN A 5 -0.15 -15.98 12.53
C ASN A 5 -0.34 -15.09 13.76
N ASP A 6 -1.36 -15.38 14.57
CA ASP A 6 -1.70 -14.54 15.72
C ASP A 6 -0.61 -14.55 16.82
N SER A 7 0.34 -15.50 16.77
CA SER A 7 1.50 -15.55 17.69
C SER A 7 2.73 -14.78 17.19
N ALA A 8 2.72 -14.32 15.93
CA ALA A 8 3.82 -13.56 15.35
C ALA A 8 3.69 -12.05 15.66
N PRO A 9 4.80 -11.30 15.69
CA PRO A 9 4.76 -9.84 15.67
C PRO A 9 3.87 -9.36 14.52
N CYS A 10 3.00 -8.38 14.79
CA CYS A 10 2.03 -7.83 13.82
C CYS A 10 0.98 -8.85 13.30
N ALA A 11 0.78 -9.98 14.00
CA ALA A 11 -0.16 -11.05 13.67
C ALA A 11 0.06 -11.71 12.30
N VAL A 12 1.27 -11.59 11.74
CA VAL A 12 1.60 -12.03 10.39
C VAL A 12 2.98 -12.70 10.35
N ARG A 13 3.10 -13.84 9.66
CA ARG A 13 4.36 -14.53 9.37
C ARG A 13 4.73 -14.36 7.89
N LEU A 14 5.94 -13.91 7.60
CA LEU A 14 6.45 -13.84 6.23
C LEU A 14 6.68 -15.25 5.67
N ARG A 15 6.26 -15.48 4.42
CA ARG A 15 6.54 -16.75 3.70
C ARG A 15 7.98 -16.80 3.16
N ILE A 16 8.57 -15.64 2.94
CA ILE A 16 9.96 -15.47 2.51
C ILE A 16 10.65 -14.76 3.67
N GLU A 17 11.55 -15.47 4.34
CA GLU A 17 12.22 -14.97 5.54
C GLU A 17 13.19 -13.83 5.18
N ASP A 18 13.89 -13.94 4.05
CA ASP A 18 14.78 -12.90 3.52
C ASP A 18 14.04 -11.96 2.55
N TYR A 19 13.06 -11.22 3.09
CA TYR A 19 12.37 -10.18 2.35
C TYR A 19 12.41 -8.84 3.10
N PRO A 20 13.50 -8.06 2.94
CA PRO A 20 13.77 -6.86 3.74
C PRO A 20 12.65 -5.81 3.68
N TYR A 21 12.08 -5.57 2.50
CA TYR A 21 10.95 -4.64 2.35
C TYR A 21 9.78 -4.99 3.27
N ALA A 22 9.42 -6.28 3.37
CA ALA A 22 8.32 -6.71 4.20
C ALA A 22 8.70 -6.79 5.68
N ALA A 23 9.92 -7.23 6.00
CA ALA A 23 10.41 -7.32 7.38
C ALA A 23 10.49 -5.93 8.03
N ASP A 24 11.16 -4.99 7.37
CA ASP A 24 11.32 -3.62 7.87
C ASP A 24 9.99 -2.87 7.84
N GLY A 25 9.19 -3.08 6.79
CA GLY A 25 7.87 -2.46 6.68
C GLY A 25 6.92 -2.87 7.81
N LEU A 26 6.95 -4.13 8.24
CA LEU A 26 6.16 -4.58 9.39
C LEU A 26 6.59 -3.92 10.70
N LEU A 27 7.89 -3.72 10.91
CA LEU A 27 8.42 -3.04 12.10
C LEU A 27 8.01 -1.56 12.16
N VAL A 28 8.13 -0.86 11.02
CA VAL A 28 7.72 0.55 10.92
C VAL A 28 6.21 0.68 11.06
N TRP A 29 5.44 -0.22 10.43
CA TRP A 29 3.99 -0.25 10.56
C TRP A 29 3.56 -0.43 12.02
N SER A 30 4.08 -1.46 12.72
CA SER A 30 3.66 -1.75 14.10
C SER A 30 4.02 -0.62 15.06
N SER A 31 5.22 -0.05 14.92
CA SER A 31 5.65 1.07 15.76
C SER A 31 4.79 2.31 15.53
N THR A 32 4.39 2.55 14.28
CA THR A 32 3.50 3.66 13.91
C THR A 32 2.09 3.43 14.48
N GLU A 33 1.56 2.22 14.32
CA GLU A 33 0.25 1.85 14.83
C GLU A 33 0.17 1.97 16.36
N GLU A 34 1.19 1.50 17.08
CA GLU A 34 1.29 1.58 18.54
C GLU A 34 1.25 3.04 19.01
N TRP A 35 2.10 3.90 18.43
CA TRP A 35 2.11 5.32 18.77
C TRP A 35 0.78 6.02 18.48
N ILE A 36 0.15 5.73 17.34
CA ILE A 36 -1.15 6.29 16.98
C ILE A 36 -2.23 5.79 17.94
N ARG A 37 -2.18 4.51 18.32
CA ARG A 37 -3.13 3.93 19.27
C ARG A 37 -3.07 4.62 20.62
N ASP A 38 -1.87 4.85 21.14
CA ASP A 38 -1.68 5.59 22.39
C ASP A 38 -2.23 7.01 22.28
N TYR A 39 -1.94 7.70 21.17
CA TYR A 39 -2.46 9.04 20.91
C TYR A 39 -3.99 9.07 20.82
N VAL A 40 -4.59 8.19 20.02
CA VAL A 40 -6.05 8.14 19.83
C VAL A 40 -6.74 7.77 21.13
N THR A 41 -6.20 6.81 21.91
CA THR A 41 -6.79 6.40 23.20
C THR A 41 -6.81 7.55 24.20
N LEU A 42 -5.83 8.46 24.14
CA LEU A 42 -5.77 9.64 25.01
C LEU A 42 -6.90 10.65 24.73
N TYR A 43 -7.27 10.84 23.46
CA TYR A 43 -8.24 11.88 23.05
C TYR A 43 -9.64 11.34 22.73
N TYR A 44 -9.75 10.07 22.33
CA TYR A 44 -11.00 9.39 21.96
C TYR A 44 -11.13 8.08 22.76
N PRO A 45 -11.47 8.17 24.05
CA PRO A 45 -11.52 7.00 24.94
C PRO A 45 -12.66 6.02 24.64
N ASN A 46 -13.65 6.44 23.84
CA ASN A 46 -14.82 5.63 23.47
C ASN A 46 -15.38 6.05 22.10
N ASN A 47 -16.34 5.28 21.62
CA ASN A 47 -16.97 5.49 20.31
C ASN A 47 -17.78 6.80 20.23
N ASP A 48 -18.41 7.22 21.33
CA ASP A 48 -19.22 8.44 21.34
C ASP A 48 -18.36 9.67 21.01
N CYS A 49 -17.13 9.73 21.54
CA CYS A 49 -16.18 10.78 21.21
C CYS A 49 -15.84 10.86 19.71
N ILE A 50 -15.84 9.72 18.99
CA ILE A 50 -15.61 9.69 17.53
C ILE A 50 -16.85 10.16 16.77
N LEU A 51 -18.03 9.72 17.22
CA LEU A 51 -19.31 10.01 16.57
C LEU A 51 -19.75 11.47 16.75
N GLU A 52 -19.41 12.08 17.88
CA GLU A 52 -19.74 13.47 18.23
C GLU A 52 -18.77 14.49 17.61
N ASP A 53 -17.61 14.05 17.11
CA ASP A 53 -16.62 14.93 16.47
C ASP A 53 -17.01 15.23 15.01
N GLU A 54 -17.75 16.31 14.81
CA GLU A 54 -18.24 16.74 13.49
C GLU A 54 -17.10 17.03 12.50
N GLU A 55 -15.96 17.54 12.97
CA GLU A 55 -14.81 17.84 12.11
C GLU A 55 -14.17 16.55 11.61
N LEU A 56 -13.97 15.57 12.50
CA LEU A 56 -13.45 14.25 12.14
C LEU A 56 -14.37 13.51 11.16
N GLN A 57 -15.68 13.52 11.43
CA GLN A 57 -16.68 12.91 10.55
C GLN A 57 -16.71 13.60 9.18
N GLY A 58 -16.70 14.93 9.16
CA GLY A 58 -16.67 15.73 7.95
C GLY A 58 -15.43 15.43 7.11
N TRP A 59 -14.26 15.41 7.75
CA TRP A 59 -12.99 15.09 7.09
C TRP A 59 -12.98 13.68 6.49
N TRP A 60 -13.43 12.67 7.22
CA TRP A 60 -13.46 11.31 6.69
C TRP A 60 -14.41 11.18 5.49
N MET A 61 -15.56 11.85 5.58
CA MET A 61 -16.52 11.92 4.48
C MET A 61 -15.95 12.62 3.25
N GLU A 62 -15.17 13.69 3.42
CA GLU A 62 -14.47 14.38 2.32
C GLU A 62 -13.46 13.45 1.65
N VAL A 63 -12.59 12.79 2.42
CA VAL A 63 -11.59 11.83 1.91
C VAL A 63 -12.25 10.74 1.06
N ARG A 64 -13.38 10.19 1.53
CA ARG A 64 -14.06 9.11 0.82
C ARG A 64 -14.84 9.61 -0.41
N THR A 65 -15.53 10.74 -0.31
CA THR A 65 -16.53 11.16 -1.31
C THR A 65 -16.08 12.25 -2.25
N LYS A 66 -15.03 13.00 -1.93
CA LYS A 66 -14.46 14.08 -2.75
C LYS A 66 -13.10 13.70 -3.33
N ASP A 67 -12.22 13.13 -2.51
CA ASP A 67 -10.88 12.74 -3.00
C ASP A 67 -10.92 11.41 -3.78
N HIS A 68 -11.80 10.48 -3.38
CA HIS A 68 -11.92 9.15 -3.96
C HIS A 68 -13.32 8.88 -4.54
N VAL A 69 -13.85 9.84 -5.31
CA VAL A 69 -15.21 9.78 -5.90
C VAL A 69 -15.46 8.47 -6.65
N ASP A 70 -14.46 7.95 -7.36
CA ASP A 70 -14.53 6.73 -8.17
C ASP A 70 -14.69 5.45 -7.33
N LYS A 71 -14.29 5.49 -6.05
CA LYS A 71 -14.31 4.34 -5.13
C LYS A 71 -15.17 4.55 -3.89
N LYS A 72 -15.94 5.65 -3.81
CA LYS A 72 -16.65 6.06 -2.59
C LYS A 72 -17.62 5.03 -2.01
N ASP A 73 -18.11 4.10 -2.84
CA ASP A 73 -19.12 3.08 -2.51
C ASP A 73 -18.53 1.68 -2.26
N GLU A 74 -17.20 1.57 -2.22
CA GLU A 74 -16.51 0.29 -2.01
C GLU A 74 -16.63 -0.23 -0.58
N GLY A 75 -16.85 -1.54 -0.41
CA GLY A 75 -17.13 -2.15 0.90
C GLY A 75 -15.94 -2.26 1.86
N TRP A 76 -14.72 -1.93 1.42
CA TRP A 76 -13.51 -2.03 2.23
C TRP A 76 -13.15 -0.75 2.98
N TRP A 77 -13.88 0.34 2.76
CA TRP A 77 -13.69 1.57 3.54
C TRP A 77 -13.98 1.31 5.03
N PRO A 78 -13.10 1.75 5.95
CA PRO A 78 -13.45 1.76 7.37
C PRO A 78 -14.64 2.68 7.64
N THR A 79 -15.50 2.26 8.56
CA THR A 79 -16.51 3.10 9.19
C THR A 79 -15.84 3.96 10.25
N MET A 80 -16.12 5.27 10.29
CA MET A 80 -15.52 6.18 11.28
C MET A 80 -16.40 6.21 12.53
N ASP A 81 -16.48 5.08 13.22
CA ASP A 81 -17.41 4.85 14.33
C ASP A 81 -16.74 4.46 15.65
N SER A 82 -15.43 4.22 15.62
CA SER A 82 -14.68 3.68 16.75
C SER A 82 -13.23 4.18 16.75
N PRO A 83 -12.59 4.28 17.93
CA PRO A 83 -11.16 4.58 18.04
C PRO A 83 -10.31 3.62 17.22
N GLU A 84 -10.64 2.33 17.17
CA GLU A 84 -9.93 1.33 16.38
C GLU A 84 -9.96 1.61 14.89
N SER A 85 -11.12 2.04 14.36
CA SER A 85 -11.25 2.46 12.96
C SER A 85 -10.39 3.69 12.66
N LEU A 86 -10.36 4.66 13.57
CA LEU A 86 -9.51 5.85 13.45
C LEU A 86 -8.01 5.47 13.47
N VAL A 87 -7.59 4.61 14.41
CA VAL A 87 -6.21 4.09 14.49
C VAL A 87 -5.82 3.42 13.19
N ARG A 88 -6.65 2.50 12.67
CA ARG A 88 -6.38 1.78 11.41
C ARG A 88 -6.24 2.75 10.24
N MET A 89 -7.13 3.74 10.17
CA MET A 89 -7.09 4.75 9.13
C MET A 89 -5.78 5.55 9.23
N LEU A 90 -5.46 6.10 10.42
CA LEU A 90 -4.33 7.01 10.62
C LEU A 90 -3.02 6.31 10.32
N THR A 91 -2.90 5.07 10.80
CA THR A 91 -1.76 4.20 10.51
C THR A 91 -1.57 4.04 9.00
N THR A 92 -2.66 3.78 8.27
CA THR A 92 -2.60 3.64 6.81
C THR A 92 -2.14 4.93 6.12
N LYS A 93 -2.71 6.09 6.48
CA LYS A 93 -2.33 7.37 5.85
C LYS A 93 -0.89 7.76 6.16
N ILE A 94 -0.46 7.61 7.41
CA ILE A 94 0.91 7.93 7.84
C ILE A 94 1.91 6.97 7.19
N TRP A 95 1.63 5.67 7.16
CA TRP A 95 2.47 4.68 6.48
C TRP A 95 2.67 5.03 5.00
N ILE A 96 1.59 5.34 4.27
CA ILE A 96 1.65 5.68 2.85
C ILE A 96 2.54 6.91 2.62
N ALA A 97 2.34 7.96 3.43
CA ALA A 97 3.07 9.22 3.30
C ALA A 97 4.54 9.14 3.75
N SER A 98 4.89 8.16 4.61
CA SER A 98 6.23 8.02 5.19
C SER A 98 6.95 6.76 4.69
N GLY A 99 6.83 5.64 5.40
CA GLY A 99 7.57 4.41 5.16
C GLY A 99 7.38 3.87 3.74
N HIS A 100 6.15 3.87 3.23
CA HIS A 100 5.89 3.43 1.86
C HIS A 100 6.53 4.36 0.83
N HIS A 101 6.33 5.67 0.96
CA HIS A 101 6.95 6.67 0.08
C HIS A 101 8.47 6.52 0.07
N ALA A 102 9.10 6.43 1.25
CA ALA A 102 10.54 6.24 1.37
C ALA A 102 11.02 4.97 0.65
N ALA A 103 10.33 3.85 0.85
CA ALA A 103 10.69 2.56 0.28
C ALA A 103 10.62 2.52 -1.26
N VAL A 104 9.72 3.27 -1.88
CA VAL A 104 9.57 3.30 -3.35
C VAL A 104 10.29 4.47 -4.03
N ASN A 105 10.74 5.46 -3.26
CA ASN A 105 11.35 6.67 -3.77
C ASN A 105 12.88 6.65 -3.68
N PHE A 106 13.45 6.37 -2.49
CA PHE A 106 14.88 6.58 -2.28
C PHE A 106 15.79 5.60 -3.02
N GLY A 107 15.27 4.44 -3.43
CA GLY A 107 16.01 3.50 -4.29
C GLY A 107 16.03 3.86 -5.79
N GLN A 108 15.32 4.91 -6.22
CA GLN A 108 15.21 5.22 -7.65
C GLN A 108 16.57 5.43 -8.30
N TYR A 109 17.48 6.18 -7.69
CA TYR A 109 18.80 6.41 -8.30
C TYR A 109 19.63 5.13 -8.38
N ASP A 110 19.62 4.31 -7.32
CA ASP A 110 20.40 3.08 -7.24
C ASP A 110 19.98 2.05 -8.31
N PHE A 111 18.66 1.90 -8.53
CA PHE A 111 18.14 0.92 -9.49
C PHE A 111 17.94 1.48 -10.90
N THR A 112 17.59 2.77 -11.05
CA THR A 112 17.23 3.36 -12.34
C THR A 112 18.31 4.25 -12.94
N GLY A 113 19.34 4.61 -12.16
CA GLY A 113 20.47 5.40 -12.63
C GLY A 113 21.24 4.71 -13.75
N TYR A 114 21.31 3.37 -13.72
CA TYR A 114 21.77 2.57 -14.86
C TYR A 114 20.59 2.26 -15.79
N VAL A 115 20.37 3.13 -16.78
CA VAL A 115 19.22 3.10 -17.70
C VAL A 115 18.90 1.72 -18.30
N PRO A 116 19.87 0.85 -18.67
CA PRO A 116 19.54 -0.49 -19.17
C PRO A 116 18.80 -1.38 -18.15
N ASN A 117 18.97 -1.16 -16.83
CA ASN A 117 18.27 -1.91 -15.79
C ASN A 117 16.78 -1.54 -15.69
N GLN A 118 16.42 -0.28 -15.98
CA GLN A 118 15.03 0.19 -15.97
C GLN A 118 14.77 1.27 -17.04
N PRO A 119 14.61 0.89 -18.31
CA PRO A 119 14.41 1.87 -19.39
C PRO A 119 13.00 2.48 -19.36
N CYS A 120 12.91 3.80 -19.32
CA CYS A 120 11.61 4.52 -19.31
C CYS A 120 10.88 4.49 -20.67
N LEU A 121 11.57 4.15 -21.76
CA LEU A 121 11.02 4.12 -23.11
C LEU A 121 11.76 3.12 -23.99
N ALA A 122 11.00 2.27 -24.70
CA ALA A 122 11.51 1.49 -25.81
C ALA A 122 11.18 2.19 -27.13
N ARG A 123 12.19 2.62 -27.89
CA ARG A 123 12.00 3.31 -29.19
C ARG A 123 11.65 2.37 -30.35
N LYS A 124 11.86 1.07 -30.16
CA LYS A 124 11.44 0.01 -31.08
C LYS A 124 10.79 -1.07 -30.25
N LEU A 125 9.64 -1.59 -30.71
CA LEU A 125 9.21 -2.90 -30.24
C LEU A 125 10.31 -3.89 -30.61
N SER A 126 10.73 -4.71 -29.65
CA SER A 126 11.53 -5.89 -29.95
C SER A 126 10.69 -6.82 -30.84
N GLN A 127 10.82 -6.67 -32.15
CA GLN A 127 10.42 -7.71 -33.07
C GLN A 127 11.49 -8.80 -32.97
N VAL A 128 11.06 -10.05 -32.79
CA VAL A 128 11.85 -11.28 -32.80
C VAL A 128 12.40 -11.72 -31.43
N ILE A 129 11.67 -12.66 -30.80
CA ILE A 129 12.32 -13.79 -30.12
C ILE A 129 12.70 -14.76 -31.25
N PRO A 130 13.99 -15.00 -31.53
CA PRO A 130 14.37 -15.91 -32.59
C PRO A 130 13.99 -17.33 -32.15
N ASN A 131 13.06 -17.96 -32.88
CA ASN A 131 12.85 -19.41 -32.84
C ASN A 131 14.05 -20.12 -33.48
N SER A 132 15.22 -20.01 -32.84
CA SER A 132 16.42 -20.77 -33.15
C SER A 132 17.42 -20.58 -32.02
N ARG A 133 17.35 -21.46 -31.01
CA ARG A 133 18.42 -21.75 -30.04
C ARG A 133 19.13 -20.51 -29.45
N GLY A 134 18.42 -19.69 -28.67
CA GLY A 134 19.08 -18.63 -27.91
C GLY A 134 18.24 -17.74 -26.98
N CYS A 135 16.90 -17.75 -27.03
CA CYS A 135 16.07 -17.01 -26.07
C CYS A 135 14.69 -17.68 -25.93
N PHE A 136 14.31 -18.03 -24.69
CA PHE A 136 13.02 -18.64 -24.36
C PHE A 136 11.91 -17.59 -24.34
N GLY A 137 10.75 -17.97 -24.89
CA GLY A 137 9.64 -17.08 -25.22
C GLY A 137 8.72 -16.69 -24.07
N ILE A 138 7.94 -15.62 -24.28
CA ILE A 138 6.65 -15.41 -23.62
C ILE A 138 5.63 -14.85 -24.64
N LEU A 139 4.56 -15.61 -24.80
CA LEU A 139 3.29 -15.27 -25.46
C LEU A 139 2.49 -14.32 -24.54
N TRP A 140 1.60 -13.47 -25.09
CA TRP A 140 0.52 -12.62 -24.49
C TRP A 140 0.67 -11.20 -25.07
N LEU A 141 -0.24 -10.56 -25.82
CA LEU A 141 -1.68 -10.69 -26.09
C LEU A 141 -1.95 -10.31 -27.56
N ARG A 142 -2.76 -11.10 -28.27
CA ARG A 142 -3.37 -10.70 -29.54
C ARG A 142 -4.89 -10.77 -29.42
N ARG A 143 -5.49 -9.68 -28.93
CA ARG A 143 -6.89 -9.25 -29.10
C ARG A 143 -6.92 -7.90 -28.40
N VAL A 144 -7.09 -6.76 -29.07
CA VAL A 144 -8.32 -6.34 -29.75
C VAL A 144 -7.95 -5.33 -30.84
N SER A 145 -8.25 -5.64 -32.09
CA SER A 145 -8.68 -4.66 -33.11
C SER A 145 -9.01 -5.43 -34.37
N ARG A 146 -10.32 -5.66 -34.56
CA ARG A 146 -11.01 -5.90 -35.83
C ARG A 146 -12.45 -6.31 -35.49
N ARG A 147 -13.31 -5.32 -35.29
CA ARG A 147 -14.46 -5.02 -36.15
C ARG A 147 -14.99 -3.64 -35.77
#